data_AF-A0A9D9C777-F1
#
_entry.id   AF-A0A9D9C777-F1
#
_cell.length_a   1.000
_cell.length_b   1.000
_cell.length_c   1.000
_cell.angle_alpha   90.00
_cell.angle_beta   90.00
_cell.angle_gamma   90.00
#
_symmetry.space_group_name_H-M   'P 1'
#
loop_
_entity.id
_entity.type
_entity.pdbx_description
1 polymer ?
#
loop_
_entity_poly.entity_id
_entity_poly.type
_entity_poly.pdbx_seq_one_letter_code
_entity_poly.pdbx_strand_id
1 'polypeptide(L)'
;MNRLHSILLFTLCWYGMAYAQSKGTGYVGKGYYRVRNLTTERYIYVTDNKDYYDIAHDKEDFQGIQLWKDAAKAAKSPASVIFIEELYPGGFDLKAQGTGVYDLTGYCVNVTKKSDGTYEVSASRSGVTKFLSDDRTNSSDQGKLGTSGTAKYRRWIVDKIEATHATNYVGISPTITLNGKYYQTFYASFPFRTISPGMHVYYISDVEGDLALIQEIEDDVPAATPVIIECASANATDNRIEPLPTTTARVTDNLLCGVYFCNGKR
;
A
#
# COMPACT_ATOMS: atom_id res chain seq x y z
N MET A 1 46.77 27.36 9.11
CA MET A 1 47.15 26.09 9.75
C MET A 1 45.98 25.58 10.57
N ASN A 2 45.55 24.35 10.26
CA ASN A 2 44.81 23.39 11.10
C ASN A 2 43.39 23.78 11.57
N ARG A 3 42.35 22.94 11.54
CA ARG A 3 42.17 21.54 11.11
C ARG A 3 40.65 21.25 11.13
N LEU A 4 40.20 20.49 10.12
CA LEU A 4 39.22 19.39 10.14
C LEU A 4 37.94 19.40 11.02
N HIS A 5 36.82 19.27 10.29
CA HIS A 5 35.80 18.20 10.33
C HIS A 5 34.75 18.07 11.47
N SER A 6 33.51 17.97 10.98
CA SER A 6 32.38 17.14 11.44
C SER A 6 31.53 17.66 12.59
N ILE A 7 30.21 17.69 12.38
CA ILE A 7 29.23 16.89 13.14
C ILE A 7 27.98 16.70 12.26
N LEU A 8 27.73 15.44 11.91
CA LEU A 8 26.46 14.91 11.45
C LEU A 8 25.35 15.32 12.43
N LEU A 9 24.26 15.90 11.95
CA LEU A 9 22.99 15.88 12.68
C LEU A 9 22.47 14.43 12.68
N PHE A 10 22.88 13.65 13.67
CA PHE A 10 22.07 12.52 14.13
C PHE A 10 20.95 13.10 15.00
N THR A 11 19.74 13.16 14.46
CA THR A 11 18.53 13.31 15.27
C THR A 11 18.40 12.05 16.13
N LEU A 12 18.93 12.13 17.36
CA LEU A 12 18.52 11.26 18.47
C LEU A 12 17.04 11.52 18.72
N CYS A 13 16.17 10.64 18.23
CA CYS A 13 14.81 10.57 18.76
C CYS A 13 14.89 9.83 20.09
N TRP A 14 14.53 10.58 21.12
CA TRP A 14 14.52 10.24 22.53
C TRP A 14 13.74 8.94 22.79
N TYR A 15 14.31 8.09 23.64
CA TYR A 15 13.66 6.97 24.30
C TYR A 15 12.32 7.38 24.93
N GLY A 16 11.22 7.07 24.24
CA GLY A 16 9.98 6.67 24.91
C GLY A 16 10.14 5.22 25.34
N MET A 17 9.91 4.90 26.61
CA MET A 17 10.01 3.55 27.17
C MET A 17 9.37 2.52 26.25
N ALA A 18 10.18 1.70 25.58
CA ALA A 18 9.73 0.46 24.99
C ALA A 18 9.32 -0.46 26.14
N TYR A 19 8.02 -0.56 26.41
CA TYR A 19 7.51 -1.72 27.12
C TYR A 19 7.82 -2.93 26.22
N ALA A 20 8.77 -3.76 26.62
CA ALA A 20 9.06 -5.01 25.95
C ALA A 20 7.84 -5.92 26.11
N GLN A 21 6.90 -5.84 25.18
CA GLN A 21 5.83 -6.81 25.06
C GLN A 21 6.46 -8.07 24.46
N SER A 22 6.45 -9.17 25.22
CA SER A 22 7.02 -10.47 24.82
C SER A 22 6.56 -10.86 23.41
N LYS A 23 7.48 -11.41 22.61
CA LYS A 23 7.19 -11.95 21.28
C LYS A 23 6.17 -13.10 21.35
N GLY A 24 4.88 -12.78 21.33
CA GLY A 24 3.80 -13.74 21.20
C GLY A 24 3.76 -14.31 19.78
N THR A 25 3.38 -15.57 19.63
CA THR A 25 3.35 -16.34 18.37
C THR A 25 2.25 -15.90 17.38
N GLY A 26 1.96 -14.60 17.27
CA GLY A 26 0.81 -14.04 16.53
C GLY A 26 1.12 -12.81 15.67
N TYR A 27 2.37 -12.60 15.25
CA TYR A 27 2.75 -11.42 14.46
C TYR A 27 2.33 -11.51 13.00
N VAL A 28 1.88 -10.38 12.45
CA VAL A 28 1.84 -10.18 11.00
C VAL A 28 3.28 -9.97 10.54
N GLY A 29 3.76 -10.82 9.63
CA GLY A 29 5.09 -10.66 9.06
C GLY A 29 5.21 -9.38 8.23
N LYS A 30 6.45 -8.93 7.99
CA LYS A 30 6.71 -7.86 7.03
C LYS A 30 6.33 -8.31 5.62
N GLY A 31 5.63 -7.47 4.86
CA GLY A 31 5.26 -7.79 3.48
C GLY A 31 4.04 -7.03 2.96
N TYR A 32 3.56 -7.43 1.79
CA TYR A 32 2.37 -6.87 1.16
C TYR A 32 1.15 -7.71 1.44
N TYR A 33 0.09 -7.01 1.82
CA TYR A 33 -1.16 -7.60 2.26
C TYR A 33 -2.33 -6.88 1.63
N ARG A 34 -3.44 -7.60 1.56
CA ARG A 34 -4.74 -7.04 1.29
C ARG A 34 -5.57 -7.17 2.57
N VAL A 35 -6.11 -6.04 3.02
CA VAL A 35 -6.81 -5.95 4.31
C VAL A 35 -8.29 -5.72 4.05
N ARG A 36 -9.15 -6.57 4.64
CA ARG A 36 -10.61 -6.47 4.54
C ARG A 36 -11.28 -6.63 5.88
N ASN A 37 -12.41 -5.96 6.08
CA ASN A 37 -13.20 -6.14 7.29
C ASN A 37 -13.86 -7.53 7.30
N LEU A 38 -13.88 -8.20 8.45
CA LEU A 38 -14.49 -9.52 8.62
C LEU A 38 -15.99 -9.49 8.31
N THR A 39 -16.70 -8.47 8.78
CA THR A 39 -18.16 -8.43 8.75
C THR A 39 -18.69 -7.90 7.43
N THR A 40 -18.11 -6.79 6.96
CA THR A 40 -18.62 -6.08 5.78
C THR A 40 -17.96 -6.55 4.49
N GLU A 41 -16.85 -7.29 4.59
CA GLU A 41 -16.03 -7.76 3.46
C GLU A 41 -15.46 -6.61 2.61
N ARG A 42 -15.48 -5.38 3.14
CA ARG A 42 -14.91 -4.20 2.48
C ARG A 42 -13.41 -4.17 2.64
N TYR A 43 -12.72 -3.97 1.52
CA TYR A 43 -11.27 -3.82 1.44
C TYR A 43 -10.85 -2.39 1.71
N ILE A 44 -9.67 -2.21 2.30
CA ILE A 44 -9.04 -0.89 2.48
C ILE A 44 -8.44 -0.41 1.16
N TYR A 45 -8.66 0.84 0.80
CA TYR A 45 -8.03 1.55 -0.32
C TYR A 45 -7.48 2.89 0.16
N VAL A 46 -6.20 3.16 -0.06
CA VAL A 46 -5.59 4.47 0.18
C VAL A 46 -5.67 5.28 -1.10
N THR A 47 -6.51 6.30 -1.08
CA THR A 47 -6.93 7.10 -2.24
C THR A 47 -6.52 8.58 -2.18
N ASP A 48 -6.01 9.02 -1.04
CA ASP A 48 -5.45 10.35 -0.81
C ASP A 48 -4.29 10.23 0.21
N ASN A 49 -3.43 11.24 0.27
CA ASN A 49 -2.40 11.41 1.31
C ASN A 49 -2.74 12.53 2.30
N LYS A 50 -3.98 13.03 2.29
CA LYS A 50 -4.48 14.05 3.20
C LYS A 50 -5.47 13.42 4.18
N ASP A 51 -4.93 12.78 5.20
CA ASP A 51 -5.70 12.30 6.35
C ASP A 51 -5.14 12.89 7.64
N TYR A 52 -6.02 13.09 8.62
CA TYR A 52 -5.67 13.62 9.93
C TYR A 52 -6.40 12.86 11.02
N TYR A 53 -5.66 12.41 12.04
CA TYR A 53 -6.27 11.88 13.25
C TYR A 53 -5.59 12.43 14.49
N ASP A 54 -6.38 13.04 15.39
CA ASP A 54 -5.94 13.41 16.73
C ASP A 54 -6.64 12.56 17.78
N ILE A 55 -5.90 11.58 18.30
CA ILE A 55 -6.33 10.65 19.35
C ILE A 55 -6.79 11.41 20.62
N ALA A 56 -6.17 12.54 20.96
CA ALA A 56 -6.44 13.25 22.21
C ALA A 56 -7.75 14.05 22.18
N HIS A 57 -8.19 14.46 20.99
CA HIS A 57 -9.40 15.29 20.80
C HIS A 57 -10.51 14.57 20.02
N ASP A 58 -10.35 13.29 19.73
CA ASP A 58 -11.26 12.45 18.93
C ASP A 58 -11.66 13.09 17.59
N LYS A 59 -10.70 13.77 16.96
CA LYS A 59 -10.89 14.37 15.63
C LYS A 59 -10.37 13.41 14.58
N GLU A 60 -11.29 12.82 13.81
CA GLU A 60 -10.98 11.95 12.66
C GLU A 60 -11.36 12.57 11.32
N ASP A 61 -10.37 12.60 10.43
CA ASP A 61 -10.56 12.72 9.00
C ASP A 61 -9.75 11.62 8.31
N PHE A 62 -10.44 10.51 7.99
CA PHE A 62 -9.91 9.39 7.22
C PHE A 62 -10.42 9.44 5.76
N GLN A 63 -10.70 10.63 5.20
CA GLN A 63 -11.28 10.79 3.86
C GLN A 63 -10.38 10.27 2.73
N GLY A 64 -9.08 10.15 2.97
CA GLY A 64 -8.10 9.52 2.10
C GLY A 64 -8.14 8.01 2.11
N ILE A 65 -8.80 7.38 3.09
CA ILE A 65 -8.99 5.92 3.15
C ILE A 65 -10.44 5.55 2.86
N GLN A 66 -10.64 4.83 1.76
CA GLN A 66 -11.94 4.30 1.39
C GLN A 66 -12.05 2.82 1.70
N LEU A 67 -13.26 2.38 2.08
CA LEU A 67 -13.61 0.98 2.21
C LEU A 67 -14.55 0.58 1.08
N TRP A 68 -14.27 -0.50 0.36
CA TRP A 68 -15.14 -0.97 -0.73
C TRP A 68 -15.27 -2.50 -0.80
N LYS A 69 -16.50 -3.00 -0.94
CA LYS A 69 -16.81 -4.42 -1.08
C LYS A 69 -16.72 -4.86 -2.54
N ASP A 70 -15.50 -5.10 -3.00
CA ASP A 70 -15.25 -5.71 -4.32
C ASP A 70 -13.82 -6.29 -4.37
N ALA A 71 -13.72 -7.62 -4.35
CA ALA A 71 -12.45 -8.32 -4.41
C ALA A 71 -11.78 -8.21 -5.80
N ALA A 72 -12.57 -8.16 -6.88
CA ALA A 72 -12.05 -8.03 -8.23
C ALA A 72 -11.48 -6.63 -8.47
N LYS A 73 -12.12 -5.59 -7.92
CA LYS A 73 -11.58 -4.23 -7.88
C LYS A 73 -10.30 -4.17 -7.04
N ALA A 74 -10.26 -4.83 -5.88
CA ALA A 74 -9.09 -4.82 -5.01
C ALA A 74 -7.90 -5.51 -5.70
N ALA A 75 -8.13 -6.64 -6.37
CA ALA A 75 -7.11 -7.35 -7.13
C ALA A 75 -6.42 -6.47 -8.20
N LYS A 76 -7.12 -5.45 -8.72
CA LYS A 76 -6.64 -4.61 -9.83
C LYS A 76 -6.13 -3.23 -9.40
N SER A 77 -6.14 -2.96 -8.10
CA SER A 77 -5.88 -1.61 -7.58
C SER A 77 -4.64 -1.57 -6.70
N PRO A 78 -3.60 -0.80 -7.05
CA PRO A 78 -2.42 -0.63 -6.22
C PRO A 78 -2.74 0.14 -4.91
N ALA A 79 -3.85 0.88 -4.87
CA ALA A 79 -4.37 1.55 -3.66
C ALA A 79 -4.83 0.56 -2.57
N SER A 80 -5.14 -0.69 -2.93
CA SER A 80 -5.55 -1.74 -1.97
C SER A 80 -4.39 -2.57 -1.42
N VAL A 81 -3.18 -2.33 -1.92
CA VAL A 81 -1.96 -3.05 -1.54
C VAL A 81 -1.35 -2.34 -0.34
N ILE A 82 -1.42 -2.98 0.83
CA ILE A 82 -0.91 -2.44 2.09
C ILE A 82 0.40 -3.15 2.42
N PHE A 83 1.48 -2.38 2.53
CA PHE A 83 2.74 -2.86 3.08
C PHE A 83 2.73 -2.72 4.59
N ILE A 84 2.94 -3.83 5.29
CA ILE A 84 3.02 -3.85 6.75
C ILE A 84 4.49 -3.96 7.13
N GLU A 85 4.97 -2.98 7.89
CA GLU A 85 6.35 -2.91 8.35
C GLU A 85 6.39 -2.75 9.87
N GLU A 86 7.12 -3.64 10.55
CA GLU A 86 7.43 -3.47 11.97
C GLU A 86 8.57 -2.45 12.11
N LEU A 87 8.30 -1.33 12.77
CA LEU A 87 9.28 -0.27 13.03
C LEU A 87 10.03 -0.52 14.34
N TYR A 88 9.35 -1.11 15.32
CA TYR A 88 9.91 -1.62 16.57
C TYR A 88 9.03 -2.77 17.08
N PRO A 89 9.50 -3.62 18.02
CA PRO A 89 8.72 -4.74 18.52
C PRO A 89 7.29 -4.37 18.94
N GLY A 90 6.29 -4.84 18.19
CA GLY A 90 4.86 -4.56 18.43
C GLY A 90 4.31 -3.26 17.83
N GLY A 91 5.17 -2.38 17.30
CA GLY A 91 4.79 -1.14 16.62
C GLY A 91 4.99 -1.23 15.11
N PHE A 92 3.89 -1.06 14.37
CA PHE A 92 3.84 -1.21 12.93
C PHE A 92 3.48 0.10 12.24
N ASP A 93 3.93 0.23 11.00
CA ASP A 93 3.39 1.17 10.04
C ASP A 93 2.67 0.40 8.92
N LEU A 94 1.53 0.96 8.48
CA LEU A 94 0.73 0.46 7.37
C LEU A 94 0.87 1.45 6.23
N LYS A 95 1.58 1.04 5.18
CA LYS A 95 1.98 1.90 4.06
C LYS A 95 1.25 1.53 2.78
N ALA A 96 0.86 2.53 2.01
CA ALA A 96 0.35 2.35 0.65
C ALA A 96 0.56 3.63 -0.17
N GLN A 97 0.86 3.48 -1.46
CA GLN A 97 0.95 4.57 -2.42
C GLN A 97 1.79 5.78 -1.95
N GLY A 98 2.96 5.50 -1.34
CA GLY A 98 3.92 6.52 -0.94
C GLY A 98 3.61 7.25 0.36
N THR A 99 2.62 6.79 1.12
CA THR A 99 2.31 7.28 2.48
C THR A 99 2.14 6.13 3.46
N GLY A 100 2.30 6.39 4.76
CA GLY A 100 1.99 5.48 5.86
C GLY A 100 1.11 6.11 6.92
N VAL A 101 0.53 5.29 7.80
CA VAL A 101 -0.18 5.77 9.00
C VAL A 101 0.77 6.60 9.86
N TYR A 102 2.04 6.18 9.97
CA TYR A 102 3.05 6.92 10.70
C TYR A 102 3.34 8.28 10.06
N ASP A 103 3.47 8.36 8.74
CA ASP A 103 3.74 9.62 8.03
C ASP A 103 2.60 10.64 8.20
N LEU A 104 1.35 10.15 8.24
CA LEU A 104 0.15 10.99 8.34
C LEU A 104 -0.12 11.48 9.77
N THR A 105 0.16 10.64 10.77
CA THR A 105 -0.31 10.87 12.14
C THR A 105 0.80 11.03 13.17
N GLY A 106 2.02 10.59 12.84
CA GLY A 106 3.14 10.47 13.78
C GLY A 106 3.05 9.28 14.73
N TYR A 107 2.05 8.40 14.56
CA TYR A 107 1.84 7.23 15.43
C TYR A 107 2.04 5.91 14.68
N CYS A 108 2.72 4.98 15.33
CA CYS A 108 2.67 3.57 14.96
C CYS A 108 1.37 2.94 15.45
N VAL A 109 0.94 1.88 14.78
CA VAL A 109 -0.21 1.07 15.19
C VAL A 109 0.24 -0.28 15.71
N ASN A 110 -0.55 -0.84 16.63
CA ASN A 110 -0.44 -2.23 17.04
C ASN A 110 -1.35 -3.08 16.14
N VAL A 111 -0.81 -4.15 15.55
CA VAL A 111 -1.56 -5.14 14.78
C VAL A 111 -1.63 -6.44 15.59
N THR A 112 -2.77 -6.68 16.23
CA THR A 112 -2.93 -7.80 17.18
C THR A 112 -3.74 -8.92 16.56
N LYS A 113 -3.13 -10.10 16.38
CA LYS A 113 -3.85 -11.31 16.00
C LYS A 113 -4.73 -11.82 17.13
N LYS A 114 -5.92 -12.27 16.79
CA LYS A 114 -6.93 -12.79 17.70
C LYS A 114 -7.04 -14.30 17.55
N SER A 115 -7.65 -14.96 18.52
CA SER A 115 -7.72 -16.43 18.58
C SER A 115 -8.47 -17.06 17.40
N ASP A 116 -9.36 -16.31 16.76
CA ASP A 116 -10.10 -16.72 15.54
C ASP A 116 -9.32 -16.46 14.24
N GLY A 117 -8.06 -16.04 14.33
CA GLY A 117 -7.22 -15.73 13.17
C GLY A 117 -7.42 -14.34 12.57
N THR A 118 -8.39 -13.57 13.05
CA THR A 118 -8.58 -12.17 12.64
C THR A 118 -7.59 -11.24 13.35
N TYR A 119 -7.56 -9.97 12.92
CA TYR A 119 -6.67 -8.96 13.46
C TYR A 119 -7.46 -7.74 13.95
N GLU A 120 -6.95 -7.10 15.00
CA GLU A 120 -7.36 -5.78 15.45
C GLU A 120 -6.20 -4.81 15.24
N VAL A 121 -6.49 -3.63 14.69
CA VAL A 121 -5.51 -2.55 14.53
C VAL A 121 -5.86 -1.44 15.51
N SER A 122 -4.89 -0.99 16.31
CA SER A 122 -5.12 0.00 17.36
C SER A 122 -3.95 0.96 17.56
N ALA A 123 -4.23 2.14 18.09
CA ALA A 123 -3.23 3.09 18.56
C ALA A 123 -3.61 3.57 19.96
N SER A 124 -2.61 3.83 20.80
CA SER A 124 -2.80 4.27 22.18
C SER A 124 -2.02 5.54 22.46
N ARG A 125 -2.66 6.53 23.11
CA ARG A 125 -2.01 7.77 23.57
C ARG A 125 -2.60 8.19 24.91
N SER A 126 -1.73 8.53 25.86
CA SER A 126 -2.13 9.06 27.18
C SER A 126 -3.22 8.22 27.89
N GLY A 127 -3.12 6.90 27.79
CA GLY A 127 -4.08 5.96 28.41
C GLY A 127 -5.38 5.71 27.60
N VAL A 128 -5.57 6.40 26.47
CA VAL A 128 -6.72 6.18 25.57
C VAL A 128 -6.28 5.28 24.41
N THR A 129 -7.02 4.19 24.19
CA THR A 129 -6.81 3.28 23.05
C THR A 129 -7.98 3.35 22.08
N LYS A 130 -7.67 3.57 20.80
CA LYS A 130 -8.63 3.58 19.70
C LYS A 130 -8.32 2.43 18.75
N PHE A 131 -9.37 1.85 18.18
CA PHE A 131 -9.29 0.71 17.27
C PHE A 131 -9.83 1.15 15.92
N LEU A 132 -9.13 0.79 14.83
CA LEU A 132 -9.66 1.00 13.50
C LEU A 132 -10.83 0.05 13.25
N SER A 133 -11.92 0.58 12.71
CA SER A 133 -13.14 -0.14 12.35
C SER A 133 -13.72 0.34 11.03
N ASP A 134 -14.55 -0.52 10.44
CA ASP A 134 -15.54 -0.08 9.46
C ASP A 134 -16.76 0.46 10.21
N ASP A 135 -16.91 1.77 10.23
CA ASP A 135 -17.94 2.46 11.00
C ASP A 135 -19.30 2.46 10.31
N ARG A 136 -19.39 1.86 9.11
CA ARG A 136 -20.61 1.80 8.33
C ARG A 136 -21.26 0.42 8.45
N THR A 137 -22.34 0.36 9.24
CA THR A 137 -23.04 -0.88 9.58
C THR A 137 -24.10 -1.34 8.57
N ASN A 138 -24.42 -0.51 7.57
CA ASN A 138 -25.35 -0.85 6.49
C ASN A 138 -24.69 -1.75 5.42
N SER A 139 -25.50 -2.26 4.48
CA SER A 139 -25.08 -3.20 3.43
C SER A 139 -24.52 -2.53 2.17
N SER A 140 -24.17 -1.23 2.18
CA SER A 140 -23.62 -0.59 0.97
C SER A 140 -22.24 -1.14 0.61
N ASP A 141 -21.86 -1.12 -0.67
CA ASP A 141 -20.51 -1.57 -1.04
C ASP A 141 -19.44 -0.62 -0.50
N GLN A 142 -19.74 0.68 -0.42
CA GLN A 142 -18.87 1.67 0.20
C GLN A 142 -19.01 1.66 1.72
N GLY A 143 -17.88 1.71 2.43
CA GLY A 143 -17.78 1.86 3.88
C GLY A 143 -17.10 3.16 4.28
N LYS A 144 -16.90 3.34 5.59
CA LYS A 144 -16.12 4.45 6.15
C LYS A 144 -15.15 3.87 7.18
N LEU A 145 -13.86 4.13 7.00
CA LEU A 145 -12.90 3.84 8.06
C LEU A 145 -13.11 4.84 9.20
N GLY A 146 -13.11 4.36 10.43
CA GLY A 146 -13.21 5.20 11.61
C GLY A 146 -12.80 4.44 12.86
N THR A 147 -13.20 4.96 14.01
CA THR A 147 -12.86 4.38 15.31
C THR A 147 -14.06 4.12 16.22
N SER A 148 -15.28 4.38 15.72
CA SER A 148 -16.53 4.28 16.49
C SER A 148 -17.19 2.89 16.43
N GLY A 149 -16.90 2.11 15.39
CA GLY A 149 -17.37 0.74 15.23
C GLY A 149 -16.95 -0.14 16.41
N THR A 150 -17.76 -1.14 16.74
CA THR A 150 -17.54 -2.01 17.91
C THR A 150 -17.49 -3.50 17.52
N ALA A 151 -16.90 -4.32 18.40
CA ALA A 151 -16.84 -5.77 18.26
C ALA A 151 -16.39 -6.22 16.84
N LYS A 152 -17.27 -6.93 16.11
CA LYS A 152 -16.99 -7.53 14.80
C LYS A 152 -16.57 -6.53 13.70
N TYR A 153 -16.91 -5.25 13.86
CA TYR A 153 -16.53 -4.19 12.91
C TYR A 153 -15.08 -3.72 13.09
N ARG A 154 -14.41 -4.12 14.18
CA ARG A 154 -12.96 -3.91 14.43
C ARG A 154 -12.09 -5.08 13.98
N ARG A 155 -12.70 -6.13 13.43
CA ARG A 155 -12.03 -7.38 13.05
C ARG A 155 -11.66 -7.32 11.58
N TRP A 156 -10.38 -7.50 11.30
CA TRP A 156 -9.81 -7.43 9.97
C TRP A 156 -9.26 -8.80 9.58
N ILE A 157 -9.43 -9.17 8.32
CA ILE A 157 -8.69 -10.25 7.67
C ILE A 157 -7.52 -9.60 6.93
N VAL A 158 -6.31 -10.11 7.18
CA VAL A 158 -5.05 -9.60 6.64
C VAL A 158 -4.43 -10.71 5.81
N ASP A 159 -4.75 -10.72 4.52
CA ASP A 159 -4.34 -11.79 3.59
C ASP A 159 -3.08 -11.36 2.84
N LYS A 160 -2.02 -12.18 2.93
CA LYS A 160 -0.76 -11.90 2.22
C LYS A 160 -1.00 -11.96 0.72
N ILE A 161 -0.51 -10.94 0.01
CA ILE A 161 -0.60 -10.90 -1.46
C ILE A 161 0.50 -11.80 -2.00
N GLU A 162 0.10 -12.78 -2.79
CA GLU A 162 0.99 -13.72 -3.46
C GLU A 162 0.51 -13.90 -4.88
N ALA A 163 1.43 -13.85 -5.84
CA ALA A 163 1.07 -13.79 -7.25
C ALA A 163 0.44 -15.11 -7.76
N THR A 164 0.81 -16.23 -7.13
CA THR A 164 0.25 -17.58 -7.36
C THR A 164 -1.07 -17.82 -6.63
N HIS A 165 -1.50 -16.92 -5.73
CA HIS A 165 -2.76 -17.09 -5.02
C HIS A 165 -3.95 -17.01 -6.00
N ALA A 166 -4.97 -17.85 -5.79
CA ALA A 166 -6.12 -17.92 -6.70
C ALA A 166 -6.90 -16.59 -6.75
N THR A 167 -7.03 -15.93 -5.60
CA THR A 167 -7.92 -14.76 -5.43
C THR A 167 -7.25 -13.52 -4.83
N ASN A 168 -5.99 -13.62 -4.36
CA ASN A 168 -5.30 -12.56 -3.63
C ASN A 168 -3.97 -12.17 -4.29
N TYR A 169 -4.08 -11.79 -5.57
CA TYR A 169 -2.96 -11.36 -6.43
C TYR A 169 -3.09 -9.87 -6.77
N VAL A 170 -2.14 -9.34 -7.55
CA VAL A 170 -2.25 -8.03 -8.21
C VAL A 170 -2.33 -8.24 -9.71
N GLY A 171 -3.44 -7.82 -10.33
CA GLY A 171 -3.71 -8.01 -11.75
C GLY A 171 -3.75 -6.68 -12.50
N ILE A 172 -3.28 -6.69 -13.75
CA ILE A 172 -3.27 -5.54 -14.63
C ILE A 172 -4.43 -5.62 -15.62
N SER A 173 -5.35 -4.67 -15.56
CA SER A 173 -6.44 -4.53 -16.53
C SER A 173 -6.02 -3.58 -17.64
N PRO A 174 -5.72 -4.05 -18.86
CA PRO A 174 -5.39 -3.19 -19.97
C PRO A 174 -6.57 -2.29 -20.34
N THR A 175 -6.26 -1.05 -20.70
CA THR A 175 -7.23 -0.04 -21.16
C THR A 175 -7.05 0.29 -22.63
N ILE A 176 -5.94 -0.13 -23.24
CA ILE A 176 -5.62 0.11 -24.65
C ILE A 176 -5.44 -1.23 -25.36
N THR A 177 -6.05 -1.36 -26.53
CA THR A 177 -5.79 -2.47 -27.46
C THR A 177 -5.28 -1.89 -28.77
N LEU A 178 -4.11 -2.34 -29.20
CA LEU A 178 -3.47 -1.87 -30.43
C LEU A 178 -2.82 -3.06 -31.14
N ASN A 179 -3.19 -3.28 -32.42
CA ASN A 179 -2.63 -4.33 -33.26
C ASN A 179 -2.67 -5.74 -32.62
N GLY A 180 -3.76 -6.06 -31.91
CA GLY A 180 -3.94 -7.34 -31.23
C GLY A 180 -3.18 -7.50 -29.90
N LYS A 181 -2.44 -6.47 -29.46
CA LYS A 181 -1.76 -6.40 -28.17
C LYS A 181 -2.54 -5.53 -27.18
N TYR A 182 -2.31 -5.75 -25.89
CA TYR A 182 -3.00 -5.10 -24.78
C TYR A 182 -2.05 -4.28 -23.94
N TYR A 183 -2.39 -3.05 -23.60
CA TYR A 183 -1.49 -2.15 -22.87
C TYR A 183 -2.18 -1.46 -21.69
N GLN A 184 -1.39 -1.22 -20.65
CA GLN A 184 -1.79 -0.46 -19.47
C GLN A 184 -0.63 0.43 -19.00
N THR A 185 -0.90 1.70 -18.70
CA THR A 185 0.05 2.50 -17.90
C THR A 185 -0.08 2.11 -16.43
N PHE A 186 1.03 1.95 -15.73
CA PHE A 186 1.03 1.54 -14.33
C PHE A 186 2.06 2.32 -13.52
N TYR A 187 1.67 2.71 -12.31
CA TYR A 187 2.51 3.41 -11.36
C TYR A 187 2.13 2.99 -9.95
N ALA A 188 3.10 2.53 -9.16
CA ALA A 188 2.88 2.06 -7.80
C ALA A 188 4.07 2.42 -6.91
N SER A 189 3.84 2.53 -5.60
CA SER A 189 4.89 2.81 -4.61
C SER A 189 5.73 1.61 -4.20
N PHE A 190 5.39 0.43 -4.72
CA PHE A 190 6.11 -0.81 -4.46
C PHE A 190 6.84 -1.27 -5.72
N PRO A 191 8.02 -1.90 -5.57
CA PRO A 191 8.66 -2.57 -6.69
C PRO A 191 7.86 -3.83 -7.03
N PHE A 192 7.95 -4.26 -8.29
CA PHE A 192 7.22 -5.44 -8.73
C PHE A 192 7.93 -6.16 -9.88
N ARG A 193 7.54 -7.41 -10.11
CA ARG A 193 7.86 -8.14 -11.34
C ARG A 193 6.61 -8.68 -12.00
N THR A 194 6.66 -8.88 -13.31
CA THR A 194 5.64 -9.65 -14.02
C THR A 194 5.83 -11.13 -13.70
N ILE A 195 4.73 -11.86 -13.57
CA ILE A 195 4.78 -13.31 -13.34
C ILE A 195 4.02 -14.11 -14.41
N SER A 196 3.12 -13.46 -15.14
CA SER A 196 2.43 -14.10 -16.25
C SER A 196 3.33 -14.14 -17.49
N PRO A 197 3.38 -15.27 -18.21
CA PRO A 197 4.09 -15.36 -19.48
C PRO A 197 3.57 -14.35 -20.51
N GLY A 198 4.46 -13.77 -21.31
CA GLY A 198 4.11 -12.84 -22.40
C GLY A 198 3.77 -11.42 -21.94
N MET A 199 4.05 -11.08 -20.68
CA MET A 199 4.02 -9.69 -20.22
C MET A 199 5.38 -9.03 -20.40
N HIS A 200 5.38 -7.79 -20.88
CA HIS A 200 6.57 -6.96 -21.03
C HIS A 200 6.36 -5.60 -20.37
N VAL A 201 7.43 -5.03 -19.80
CA VAL A 201 7.37 -3.73 -19.13
C VAL A 201 8.29 -2.76 -19.84
N TYR A 202 7.74 -1.59 -20.15
CA TYR A 202 8.40 -0.57 -20.95
C TYR A 202 8.40 0.78 -20.25
N TYR A 203 9.38 1.61 -20.60
CA TYR A 203 9.44 3.02 -20.26
C TYR A 203 9.88 3.86 -21.47
N ILE A 204 9.71 5.18 -21.38
CA ILE A 204 10.17 6.12 -22.42
C ILE A 204 11.49 6.72 -21.98
N SER A 205 12.54 6.53 -22.77
CA SER A 205 13.89 7.03 -22.48
C SER A 205 14.23 8.35 -23.18
N ASP A 206 13.58 8.62 -24.31
CA ASP A 206 13.80 9.84 -25.09
C ASP A 206 12.55 10.19 -25.93
N VAL A 207 12.47 11.46 -26.37
CA VAL A 207 11.44 11.95 -27.28
C VAL A 207 12.09 12.85 -28.34
N GLU A 208 11.95 12.46 -29.61
CA GLU A 208 12.46 13.22 -30.76
C GLU A 208 11.29 13.56 -31.71
N GLY A 209 10.87 14.83 -31.70
CA GLY A 209 9.68 15.27 -32.44
C GLY A 209 8.42 14.55 -31.95
N ASP A 210 7.74 13.83 -32.85
CA ASP A 210 6.54 13.04 -32.54
C ASP A 210 6.85 11.56 -32.24
N LEU A 211 8.12 11.20 -32.09
CA LEU A 211 8.57 9.84 -31.78
C LEU A 211 9.04 9.72 -30.34
N ALA A 212 8.66 8.63 -29.68
CA ALA A 212 9.12 8.28 -28.34
C ALA A 212 10.00 7.02 -28.40
N LEU A 213 11.18 7.07 -27.80
CA LEU A 213 12.08 5.92 -27.70
C LEU A 213 11.68 5.05 -26.51
N ILE A 214 11.12 3.88 -26.81
CA ILE A 214 10.70 2.89 -25.82
C ILE A 214 11.89 1.99 -25.46
N GLN A 215 12.11 1.77 -24.16
CA GLN A 215 13.04 0.78 -23.63
C GLN A 215 12.32 -0.23 -22.74
N GLU A 216 12.78 -1.48 -22.76
CA GLU A 216 12.25 -2.57 -21.95
C GLU A 216 12.97 -2.67 -20.60
N ILE A 217 12.22 -3.00 -19.55
CA ILE A 217 12.75 -3.38 -18.24
C ILE A 217 12.64 -4.91 -18.16
N GLU A 218 13.76 -5.61 -18.30
CA GLU A 218 13.80 -7.08 -18.30
C GLU A 218 13.71 -7.70 -16.89
N ASP A 219 14.09 -6.92 -15.87
CA ASP A 219 14.17 -7.35 -14.47
C ASP A 219 13.01 -6.79 -13.60
N ASP A 220 13.19 -6.80 -12.29
CA ASP A 220 12.30 -6.17 -11.31
C ASP A 220 12.16 -4.66 -11.58
N VAL A 221 10.91 -4.22 -11.72
CA VAL A 221 10.54 -2.81 -11.85
C VAL A 221 10.76 -2.12 -10.49
N PRO A 222 11.60 -1.08 -10.41
CA PRO A 222 11.83 -0.37 -9.15
C PRO A 222 10.56 0.30 -8.64
N ALA A 223 10.47 0.48 -7.32
CA ALA A 223 9.40 1.24 -6.70
C ALA A 223 9.33 2.65 -7.28
N ALA A 224 8.12 3.21 -7.39
CA ALA A 224 7.92 4.56 -7.91
C ALA A 224 8.45 4.76 -9.34
N THR A 225 8.36 3.72 -10.19
CA THR A 225 8.68 3.80 -11.62
C THR A 225 7.39 3.79 -12.45
N PRO A 226 7.03 4.89 -13.14
CA PRO A 226 5.93 4.88 -14.09
C PRO A 226 6.31 4.08 -15.33
N VAL A 227 5.44 3.16 -15.75
CA VAL A 227 5.71 2.25 -16.86
C VAL A 227 4.50 2.04 -17.75
N ILE A 228 4.74 1.49 -18.93
CA ILE A 228 3.74 0.90 -19.82
C ILE A 228 3.91 -0.62 -19.74
N ILE A 229 2.84 -1.35 -19.47
CA ILE A 229 2.84 -2.81 -19.41
C ILE A 229 2.11 -3.34 -20.64
N GLU A 230 2.83 -4.08 -21.48
CA GLU A 230 2.19 -4.97 -22.46
C GLU A 230 1.69 -6.22 -21.72
N CYS A 231 0.39 -6.43 -21.79
CA CYS A 231 -0.34 -7.48 -21.11
C CYS A 231 -0.49 -8.72 -22.00
N ALA A 232 -0.47 -9.90 -21.39
CA ALA A 232 -0.62 -11.18 -22.08
C ALA A 232 -2.05 -11.37 -22.65
N SER A 233 -3.07 -10.80 -22.01
CA SER A 233 -4.46 -10.87 -22.46
C SER A 233 -5.27 -9.64 -22.05
N ALA A 234 -6.55 -9.59 -22.45
CA ALA A 234 -7.50 -8.58 -21.98
C ALA A 234 -7.89 -8.73 -20.49
N ASN A 235 -7.64 -9.89 -19.87
CA ASN A 235 -8.13 -10.22 -18.53
C ASN A 235 -7.06 -10.03 -17.46
N ALA A 236 -7.39 -9.33 -16.38
CA ALA A 236 -6.47 -9.11 -15.26
C ALA A 236 -5.99 -10.40 -14.56
N THR A 237 -6.79 -11.47 -14.60
CA THR A 237 -6.42 -12.78 -14.05
C THR A 237 -5.23 -13.40 -14.75
N ASP A 238 -5.02 -13.02 -16.02
CA ASP A 238 -3.97 -13.55 -16.89
C ASP A 238 -2.76 -12.60 -16.90
N ASN A 239 -2.88 -11.40 -16.34
CA ASN A 239 -1.86 -10.35 -16.34
C ASN A 239 -1.42 -10.04 -14.90
N ARG A 240 -0.65 -10.92 -14.28
CA ARG A 240 -0.32 -10.80 -12.86
C ARG A 240 1.06 -10.22 -12.62
N ILE A 241 1.16 -9.44 -11.56
CA ILE A 241 2.43 -8.94 -11.02
C ILE A 241 2.60 -9.37 -9.57
N GLU A 242 3.85 -9.44 -9.13
CA GLU A 242 4.23 -9.73 -7.75
C GLU A 242 4.87 -8.49 -7.12
N PRO A 243 4.29 -7.92 -6.04
CA PRO A 243 4.96 -6.90 -5.23
C PRO A 243 6.20 -7.46 -4.53
N LEU A 244 7.30 -6.73 -4.57
CA LEU A 244 8.60 -7.18 -4.06
C LEU A 244 9.01 -6.45 -2.77
N PRO A 245 9.64 -7.15 -1.81
CA PRO A 245 9.97 -6.56 -0.49
C PRO A 245 11.12 -5.55 -0.56
N THR A 246 11.89 -5.55 -1.65
CA THR A 246 13.07 -4.70 -1.87
C THR A 246 13.02 -4.10 -3.26
N THR A 247 13.49 -2.87 -3.40
CA THR A 247 13.58 -2.19 -4.70
C THR A 247 14.96 -2.34 -5.31
N THR A 248 15.00 -2.47 -6.63
CA THR A 248 16.20 -2.34 -7.46
C THR A 248 16.54 -0.85 -7.68
N ALA A 249 17.65 -0.59 -8.37
CA ALA A 249 18.10 0.76 -8.70
C ALA A 249 17.10 1.47 -9.62
N ARG A 250 16.87 2.77 -9.39
CA ARG A 250 15.94 3.58 -10.18
C ARG A 250 16.38 3.69 -11.63
N VAL A 251 15.42 3.60 -12.56
CA VAL A 251 15.60 3.93 -13.98
C VAL A 251 15.75 5.45 -14.14
N THR A 252 16.95 5.92 -14.49
CA THR A 252 17.31 7.35 -14.38
C THR A 252 16.92 8.21 -15.57
N ASP A 253 16.79 7.61 -16.75
CA ASP A 253 16.45 8.23 -18.03
C ASP A 253 14.95 8.11 -18.37
N ASN A 254 14.14 7.56 -17.45
CA ASN A 254 12.70 7.45 -17.66
C ASN A 254 12.01 8.82 -17.67
N LEU A 255 11.40 9.16 -18.80
CA LEU A 255 10.65 10.39 -19.04
C LEU A 255 9.17 10.30 -18.64
N LEU A 256 8.66 9.09 -18.35
CA LEU A 256 7.31 8.94 -17.83
C LEU A 256 7.22 9.51 -16.41
N CYS A 257 6.10 10.18 -16.12
CA CYS A 257 5.78 10.68 -14.80
C CYS A 257 4.51 10.02 -14.27
N GLY A 258 4.43 9.90 -12.95
CA GLY A 258 3.29 9.31 -12.25
C GLY A 258 2.95 10.14 -11.02
N VAL A 259 1.67 10.14 -10.67
CA VAL A 259 1.17 10.72 -9.42
C VAL A 259 0.34 9.66 -8.71
N TYR A 260 0.59 9.45 -7.42
CA TYR A 260 -0.18 8.50 -6.62
C TYR A 260 -1.60 9.02 -6.35
N PHE A 261 -1.72 10.32 -6.13
CA PHE A 261 -2.96 10.98 -5.75
C PHE A 261 -3.18 12.18 -6.67
N CYS A 262 -4.22 12.13 -7.50
CA CYS A 262 -4.65 13.25 -8.32
C CYS A 262 -5.49 14.23 -7.50
N ASN A 263 -4.86 14.80 -6.47
CA ASN A 263 -5.50 15.77 -5.60
C ASN A 263 -5.55 17.13 -6.30
N GLY A 264 -6.71 17.46 -6.89
CA GLY A 264 -7.00 18.84 -7.26
C GLY A 264 -6.88 19.78 -6.05
N LYS A 265 -6.83 21.09 -6.30
CA LYS A 265 -7.02 22.08 -5.23
C LYS A 265 -8.43 21.87 -4.65
N ARG A 266 -8.52 21.24 -3.48
CA ARG A 266 -9.71 21.26 -2.63
C ARG A 266 -9.70 22.53 -1.80
#